data_AF-A0A528BDF6-F1
#
_entry.id   AF-A0A528BDF6-F1
#
_cell.length_a   1.000
_cell.length_b   1.000
_cell.length_c   1.000
_cell.angle_alpha   90.00
_cell.angle_beta   90.00
_cell.angle_gamma   90.00
#
_symmetry.space_group_name_H-M   'P 1'
#
loop_
_entity.id
_entity.type
_entity.pdbx_description
1 polymer ?
#
loop_
_entity_poly.entity_id
_entity_poly.type
_entity_poly.pdbx_seq_one_letter_code
_entity_poly.pdbx_strand_id
1 'polypeptide(L)' 'MTAHRRQMKLGAFLWATGHHIAAWRHPQAHVTAGVDIDHYIQLARTAEAAKFGMLF' A
#
# COMPACT_ATOMS: atom_id res chain seq x y z
N MET A 1 -3.10 19.25 33.08
CA MET A 1 -3.05 19.13 31.61
C MET A 1 -2.83 17.67 31.25
N THR A 2 -3.83 16.96 30.75
CA THR A 2 -3.64 15.59 30.24
C THR A 2 -2.87 15.67 28.92
N ALA A 3 -1.68 15.07 28.87
CA ALA A 3 -0.91 14.99 27.64
C ALA A 3 -1.65 14.09 26.63
N HIS A 4 -2.02 14.64 25.48
CA HIS A 4 -2.58 13.84 24.39
C HIS A 4 -1.52 12.84 23.89
N ARG A 5 -1.86 11.55 23.95
CA ARG A 5 -1.00 10.49 23.40
C ARG A 5 -1.01 10.60 21.87
N ARG A 6 0.09 11.08 21.30
CA ARG A 6 0.26 11.18 19.84
C ARG A 6 0.29 9.77 19.24
N GLN A 7 -0.33 9.61 18.08
CA GLN A 7 -0.26 8.38 17.28
C GLN A 7 0.55 8.62 16.01
N MET A 8 1.34 7.62 15.63
CA MET A 8 2.04 7.60 14.34
C MET A 8 1.00 7.60 13.22
N LYS A 9 1.23 8.41 12.18
CA LYS A 9 0.44 8.41 10.96
C LYS A 9 1.15 7.55 9.94
N LEU A 10 0.44 6.55 9.41
CA LEU A 10 0.95 5.61 8.43
C LEU A 10 0.33 5.92 7.07
N GLY A 11 1.16 5.91 6.03
CA GLY A 11 0.76 5.99 4.63
C GLY A 11 1.34 4.81 3.85
N ALA A 12 0.58 4.29 2.89
CA ALA A 12 0.99 3.15 2.07
C ALA A 12 1.35 3.65 0.68
N PHE A 13 2.61 3.45 0.31
CA PHE A 13 3.10 3.74 -1.03
C PHE A 13 2.81 2.53 -1.93
N LEU A 14 1.90 2.68 -2.89
CA LEU A 14 1.51 1.60 -3.81
C LEU A 14 2.15 1.82 -5.18
N TRP A 15 2.92 0.84 -5.66
CA TRP A 15 3.58 0.92 -6.96
C TRP A 15 3.55 -0.42 -7.68
N ALA A 16 2.73 -0.55 -8.72
CA ALA A 16 2.68 -1.66 -9.66
C ALA A 16 3.12 -3.01 -9.04
N THR A 17 4.25 -3.56 -9.49
CA THR A 17 4.80 -4.84 -9.00
C THR A 17 5.73 -4.70 -7.79
N GLY A 18 6.01 -3.49 -7.33
CA GLY A 18 6.94 -3.14 -6.26
C GLY A 18 7.93 -2.03 -6.64
N HIS A 19 8.61 -1.44 -5.65
CA HIS A 19 9.52 -0.29 -5.85
C HIS A 19 10.90 -0.65 -6.40
N HIS A 20 11.26 -1.94 -6.39
CA HIS A 20 12.50 -2.39 -6.99
C HIS A 20 12.35 -2.44 -8.52
N ILE A 21 13.34 -1.97 -9.28
CA ILE A 21 13.29 -1.92 -10.76
C ILE A 21 13.00 -3.29 -11.40
N ALA A 22 13.39 -4.37 -10.73
CA ALA A 22 13.18 -5.74 -11.15
C ALA A 22 12.11 -6.49 -10.32
N ALA A 23 11.25 -5.79 -9.56
CA ALA A 23 10.24 -6.41 -8.71
C ALA A 23 9.33 -7.37 -9.49
N TRP A 24 8.98 -7.01 -10.73
CA TRP A 24 8.20 -7.82 -11.66
C TRP A 24 8.80 -9.22 -11.96
N ARG A 25 10.09 -9.44 -11.71
CA ARG A 25 10.75 -10.75 -11.93
C ARG A 25 10.52 -11.72 -10.79
N HIS A 26 10.00 -11.27 -9.64
CA HIS A 26 9.78 -12.13 -8.50
C HIS A 26 8.65 -13.13 -8.81
N PRO A 27 8.78 -14.42 -8.48
CA PRO A 27 7.74 -15.42 -8.79
C PRO A 27 6.37 -15.14 -8.17
N GLN A 28 6.33 -14.33 -7.11
CA GLN A 28 5.08 -13.90 -6.44
C GLN A 28 4.62 -12.49 -6.84
N ALA A 29 5.27 -11.83 -7.80
CA ALA A 29 4.84 -10.51 -8.25
C ALA A 29 3.52 -10.62 -9.02
N HIS A 30 2.62 -9.66 -8.81
CA HIS A 30 1.40 -9.55 -9.62
C HIS A 30 1.73 -8.87 -10.95
N VAL A 31 2.04 -9.67 -11.97
CA VAL A 31 2.63 -9.22 -13.25
C VAL A 31 1.83 -8.11 -13.96
N THR A 32 0.50 -8.04 -13.76
CA THR A 32 -0.37 -7.01 -14.34
C THR A 32 -0.70 -5.85 -13.40
N ALA A 33 -0.10 -5.77 -12.22
CA ALA A 33 -0.42 -4.76 -11.19
C ALA A 33 -0.29 -3.30 -11.65
N GLY A 34 0.44 -3.01 -12.73
CA GLY A 34 0.51 -1.66 -13.28
C GLY A 34 -0.79 -1.18 -13.95
N VAL A 35 -1.69 -2.08 -14.34
CA VAL A 35 -2.91 -1.77 -15.12
C VAL A 35 -4.17 -2.44 -14.58
N ASP A 36 -4.06 -3.23 -13.51
CA ASP A 36 -5.16 -3.92 -12.87
C ASP A 36 -5.75 -3.07 -11.74
N ILE A 37 -6.90 -2.44 -11.98
CA ILE A 37 -7.58 -1.58 -10.99
C ILE A 37 -8.12 -2.36 -9.80
N ASP A 38 -8.55 -3.62 -9.99
CA ASP A 38 -9.10 -4.43 -8.91
C ASP A 38 -8.02 -4.77 -7.88
N HIS A 39 -6.79 -4.95 -8.33
CA HIS A 39 -5.63 -5.08 -7.45
C HIS A 39 -5.44 -3.83 -6.55
N TYR A 40 -5.50 -2.62 -7.12
CA TYR A 40 -5.41 -1.39 -6.31
C TYR A 40 -6.58 -1.23 -5.35
N ILE A 41 -7.80 -1.61 -5.74
CA ILE A 41 -8.97 -1.62 -4.86
C ILE A 41 -8.73 -2.56 -3.67
N GLN A 42 -8.20 -3.76 -3.91
CA GLN A 42 -7.87 -4.71 -2.85
C GLN A 42 -6.81 -4.15 -1.89
N LEU A 43 -5.74 -3.55 -2.42
CA LEU A 43 -4.68 -2.93 -1.62
C LEU A 43 -5.21 -1.77 -0.77
N ALA A 44 -6.06 -0.92 -1.35
CA ALA A 44 -6.70 0.19 -0.65
C ALA A 44 -7.58 -0.29 0.51
N ARG A 45 -8.44 -1.30 0.28
CA ARG A 45 -9.26 -1.93 1.32
C ARG A 45 -8.42 -2.54 2.44
N THR A 46 -7.28 -3.15 2.08
CA THR A 46 -6.36 -3.74 3.05
C THR A 46 -5.71 -2.66 3.93
N ALA A 47 -5.24 -1.57 3.32
CA ALA A 47 -4.64 -0.44 4.04
C ALA A 47 -5.67 0.27 4.94
N GLU A 48 -6.90 0.46 4.46
CA GLU A 48 -8.01 1.05 5.23
C GLU A 48 -8.36 0.19 6.46
N ALA A 49 -8.48 -1.14 6.28
CA ALA A 49 -8.71 -2.07 7.38
C ALA A 49 -7.59 -2.00 8.44
N ALA A 50 -6.35 -1.78 8.00
CA ALA A 50 -5.16 -1.60 8.85
C ALA A 50 -5.00 -0.18 9.43
N LYS A 51 -5.95 0.74 9.23
CA LYS A 51 -5.95 2.12 9.74
C LYS A 51 -4.85 3.03 9.17
N PHE A 52 -4.36 2.72 7.96
CA PHE A 52 -3.54 3.66 7.22
C PHE A 52 -4.37 4.89 6.86
N GLY A 53 -3.78 6.07 7.01
CA GLY A 53 -4.48 7.35 6.80
C GLY A 53 -4.39 7.87 5.38
N MET A 54 -3.55 7.26 4.54
CA MET A 54 -3.23 7.77 3.20
C MET A 54 -2.69 6.66 2.30
N LEU A 55 -3.02 6.75 1.01
CA LEU A 55 -2.38 6.05 -0.10
C LEU A 55 -1.67 7.07 -0.98
N PHE A 56 -0.50 6.71 -1.50
CA PHE A 56 0.25 7.52 -2.47
C PHE A 56 1.08 6.63 -3.39
#